data_AF-A0A060SUT8-F1
#
_entry.id   AF-A0A060SUT8-F1
#
_cell.length_a   1.000
_cell.length_b   1.000
_cell.length_c   1.000
_cell.angle_alpha   90.00
_cell.angle_beta   90.00
_cell.angle_gamma   90.00
#
_symmetry.space_group_name_H-M   'P 1'
#
loop_
_entity.id
_entity.type
_entity.pdbx_description
1 polymer ?
#
loop_
_entity_poly.entity_id
_entity_poly.type
_entity_poly.pdbx_seq_one_letter_code
_entity_poly.pdbx_strand_id
1 'polypeptide(L)'
;MSESKVKAILDWPEPRKVRDIQAFLGFANFYRRFIPNYSEIVLPLTRLTRKSVPWNFSKECRTAFNTLKRAFTTAPVLHHWEPDRPLTVETDASDYAIAGILSLTTESGELHPIAFHSRTLTGAELNYDTHDKELLAIFECFRTW
;
A
#
# COMPACT_ATOMS: atom_id res chain seq x y z
N MET A 1 2.46 6.79 -17.66
CA MET A 1 2.56 5.77 -16.60
C MET A 1 1.52 4.70 -16.89
N SER A 2 1.86 3.41 -16.95
CA SER A 2 0.87 2.37 -17.21
C SER A 2 -0.07 2.23 -16.00
N GLU A 3 -1.38 2.24 -16.23
CA GLU A 3 -2.41 2.11 -15.18
C GLU A 3 -2.20 0.87 -14.28
N SER A 4 -1.53 -0.16 -14.81
CA SER A 4 -1.20 -1.40 -14.08
C SER A 4 -0.36 -1.18 -12.82
N LYS A 5 0.54 -0.18 -12.81
CA LYS A 5 1.53 0.01 -11.73
C LYS A 5 0.95 0.58 -10.44
N VAL A 6 -0.22 1.20 -10.48
CA VAL A 6 -0.89 1.82 -9.33
C VAL A 6 -2.27 1.23 -9.02
N LYS A 7 -2.72 0.30 -9.87
CA LYS A 7 -4.03 -0.35 -9.76
C LYS A 7 -4.24 -0.99 -8.39
N ALA A 8 -3.20 -1.62 -7.86
CA ALA A 8 -3.14 -2.17 -6.50
C ALA A 8 -3.64 -1.20 -5.41
N ILE A 9 -3.17 0.05 -5.46
CA ILE A 9 -3.53 1.07 -4.49
C ILE A 9 -4.91 1.63 -4.80
N LEU A 10 -5.28 1.77 -6.09
CA LEU A 10 -6.60 2.24 -6.50
C LEU A 10 -7.72 1.25 -6.15
N ASP A 11 -7.44 -0.05 -6.19
CA ASP A 11 -8.40 -1.13 -5.94
C ASP A 11 -8.41 -1.56 -4.46
N TRP A 12 -7.59 -0.93 -3.60
CA TRP A 12 -7.56 -1.24 -2.17
C TRP A 12 -8.97 -1.16 -1.57
N PRO A 13 -9.44 -2.23 -0.90
CA PRO A 13 -10.83 -2.32 -0.44
C PRO A 13 -11.14 -1.28 0.63
N GLU A 14 -12.40 -0.86 0.70
CA GLU A 14 -12.82 0.05 1.77
C GLU A 14 -12.64 -0.63 3.14
N PRO A 15 -11.94 0.02 4.09
CA PRO A 15 -11.74 -0.51 5.43
C PRO A 15 -13.06 -0.83 6.13
N ARG A 16 -13.15 -1.99 6.79
CA ARG A 16 -14.34 -2.43 7.54
C ARG A 16 -14.08 -2.50 9.05
N LYS A 17 -12.81 -2.52 9.46
CA LYS A 17 -12.38 -2.51 10.86
C LYS A 17 -11.11 -1.71 11.05
N VAL A 18 -10.81 -1.38 12.32
CA VAL A 18 -9.62 -0.60 12.72
C VAL A 18 -8.32 -1.20 12.16
N ARG A 19 -8.19 -2.53 12.18
CA ARG A 19 -7.02 -3.23 11.66
C ARG A 19 -6.77 -2.94 10.18
N ASP A 20 -7.81 -2.81 9.37
CA ASP A 20 -7.67 -2.55 7.92
C ASP A 20 -7.09 -1.15 7.68
N ILE A 21 -7.51 -0.15 8.47
CA ILE A 21 -6.93 1.20 8.44
C ILE A 21 -5.49 1.17 8.93
N GLN A 22 -5.19 0.43 10.00
CA GLN A 22 -3.83 0.33 10.52
C GLN A 22 -2.88 -0.30 9.50
N ALA A 23 -3.30 -1.36 8.79
CA ALA A 23 -2.53 -1.95 7.70
C ALA A 23 -2.29 -0.94 6.57
N PHE A 24 -3.35 -0.25 6.12
CA PHE A 24 -3.22 0.77 5.07
C PHE A 24 -2.33 1.96 5.48
N LEU A 25 -2.45 2.45 6.72
CA LEU A 25 -1.58 3.51 7.24
C LEU A 25 -0.15 3.04 7.48
N GLY A 26 0.05 1.76 7.81
CA GLY A 26 1.37 1.13 7.91
C GLY A 26 2.07 1.16 6.56
N PHE A 27 1.40 0.66 5.52
CA PHE A 27 1.84 0.78 4.13
C PHE A 27 2.08 2.25 3.75
N ALA A 28 1.13 3.14 4.02
CA ALA A 28 1.20 4.51 3.55
C ALA A 28 2.28 5.35 4.25
N ASN A 29 2.62 5.03 5.50
CA ASN A 29 3.65 5.73 6.25
C ASN A 29 5.04 5.61 5.61
N PHE A 30 5.32 4.48 4.93
CA PHE A 30 6.58 4.31 4.21
C PHE A 30 6.74 5.37 3.10
N TYR A 31 5.64 5.76 2.47
CA TYR A 31 5.62 6.71 1.35
C TYR A 31 5.32 8.15 1.74
N ARG A 32 5.19 8.45 3.05
CA ARG A 32 4.81 9.78 3.54
C ARG A 32 5.68 10.91 2.97
N ARG A 33 6.96 10.62 2.70
CA ARG A 33 7.92 11.59 2.15
C ARG A 33 7.61 12.02 0.72
N PHE A 34 6.91 11.16 -0.03
CA PHE A 34 6.54 11.41 -1.42
C PHE A 34 5.13 11.99 -1.56
N ILE A 35 4.35 12.04 -0.48
CA ILE A 35 2.96 12.50 -0.49
C ILE A 35 2.87 13.90 0.14
N PRO A 36 2.58 14.95 -0.65
CA PRO A 36 2.36 16.29 -0.12
C PRO A 36 1.22 16.30 0.90
N ASN A 37 1.38 17.03 2.00
CA ASN A 37 0.39 17.19 3.07
C ASN A 37 -0.09 15.86 3.69
N TYR A 38 0.75 14.81 3.65
CA TYR A 38 0.41 13.48 4.16
C TYR A 38 -0.24 13.50 5.56
N SER A 39 0.38 14.22 6.50
CA SER A 39 -0.09 14.32 7.88
C SER A 39 -1.51 14.87 8.01
N GLU A 40 -1.91 15.80 7.13
CA GLU A 40 -3.26 16.37 7.11
C GLU A 40 -4.26 15.38 6.52
N ILE A 41 -3.87 14.70 5.44
CA ILE A 41 -4.71 13.71 4.75
C ILE A 41 -5.05 12.56 5.68
N VAL A 42 -4.07 12.01 6.40
CA VAL A 42 -4.27 10.82 7.24
C VAL A 42 -4.92 11.12 8.59
N LEU A 43 -5.03 12.39 8.99
CA LEU A 43 -5.53 12.79 10.31
C LEU A 43 -6.90 12.16 10.68
N PRO A 44 -7.92 12.13 9.81
CA PRO A 44 -9.19 11.47 10.10
C PRO A 44 -9.03 9.95 10.30
N LEU A 45 -8.16 9.32 9.51
CA LEU A 45 -7.89 7.88 9.58
C LEU A 45 -7.17 7.52 10.89
N THR A 46 -6.14 8.29 11.27
CA THR A 46 -5.40 8.10 12.53
C THR A 46 -6.25 8.36 13.76
N ARG A 47 -7.26 9.23 13.68
CA ARG A 47 -8.25 9.40 14.77
C ARG A 47 -9.13 8.16 14.93
N LEU A 48 -9.54 7.56 13.82
CA LEU A 48 -10.37 6.35 13.81
C LEU A 48 -9.64 5.10 14.35
N THR A 49 -8.31 5.11 14.41
CA THR A 49 -7.52 4.01 15.01
C THR A 49 -7.31 4.11 16.52
N ARG A 50 -7.86 5.14 17.19
CA ARG A 50 -7.67 5.34 18.64
C ARG A 50 -8.57 4.41 19.46
N LYS A 51 -8.05 3.88 20.59
CA LYS A 51 -8.73 2.87 21.43
C LYS A 51 -10.12 3.29 21.95
N SER A 52 -10.38 4.57 22.12
CA SER A 52 -11.64 5.10 22.66
C SER A 52 -12.62 5.60 21.60
N VAL A 53 -12.31 5.41 20.32
CA VAL A 53 -13.16 5.87 19.22
C VAL A 53 -13.98 4.69 18.69
N PRO A 54 -15.32 4.75 18.72
CA PRO A 54 -16.15 3.72 18.12
C PRO A 54 -15.92 3.69 16.61
N TRP A 55 -15.99 2.49 16.03
CA TRP A 55 -15.83 2.34 14.59
C TRP A 55 -16.94 3.06 13.85
N ASN A 56 -16.57 4.14 13.15
CA ASN A 56 -17.44 4.87 12.24
C ASN A 56 -16.61 5.38 11.07
N PHE A 57 -16.68 4.67 9.93
CA PHE A 57 -16.01 5.08 8.71
C PHE A 57 -16.79 6.22 8.03
N SER A 58 -16.65 7.42 8.60
CA SER A 58 -17.39 8.62 8.19
C SER A 58 -17.06 9.07 6.77
N LYS A 59 -17.87 9.98 6.22
CA LYS A 59 -17.60 10.62 4.91
C LYS A 59 -16.22 11.29 4.87
N GLU A 60 -15.76 11.85 5.99
CA GLU A 60 -14.43 12.45 6.13
C GLU A 60 -13.33 11.39 6.04
N CYS A 61 -13.50 10.24 6.71
CA CYS A 61 -12.57 9.11 6.62
C CYS A 61 -12.52 8.55 5.19
N ARG A 62 -13.68 8.38 4.54
CA ARG A 62 -13.75 7.92 3.15
C ARG A 62 -13.09 8.90 2.17
N THR A 63 -13.26 10.20 2.40
CA THR A 63 -12.58 11.24 1.62
C THR A 63 -11.07 11.17 1.83
N ALA A 64 -10.61 11.14 3.07
CA ALA A 64 -9.19 11.00 3.42
C ALA A 64 -8.55 9.76 2.78
N PHE A 65 -9.22 8.61 2.88
CA PHE A 65 -8.77 7.34 2.29
C PHE A 65 -8.62 7.44 0.77
N ASN A 66 -9.64 7.94 0.07
CA ASN A 66 -9.61 8.09 -1.39
C ASN A 66 -8.61 9.16 -1.85
N THR A 67 -8.46 10.25 -1.11
CA THR A 67 -7.43 11.27 -1.37
C THR A 67 -6.04 10.67 -1.25
N LEU A 68 -5.79 9.86 -0.21
CA LEU A 68 -4.51 9.18 -0.04
C LEU A 68 -4.23 8.20 -1.18
N LYS A 69 -5.22 7.37 -1.57
CA LYS A 69 -5.13 6.47 -2.74
C LYS A 69 -4.77 7.22 -4.03
N ARG A 70 -5.40 8.39 -4.27
CA ARG A 70 -5.07 9.23 -5.43
C ARG A 70 -3.67 9.82 -5.35
N ALA A 71 -3.24 10.27 -4.16
CA ALA A 71 -1.92 10.85 -3.98
C ALA A 71 -0.82 9.86 -4.40
N PHE A 72 -0.98 8.57 -4.12
CA PHE A 72 -0.09 7.52 -4.61
C PHE A 72 0.04 7.42 -6.14
N THR A 73 -1.00 7.84 -6.86
CA THR A 73 -1.01 7.79 -8.34
C THR A 73 -0.43 9.02 -9.00
N THR A 74 -0.43 10.16 -8.30
CA THR A 74 -0.07 11.47 -8.86
C THR A 74 1.26 12.01 -8.34
N ALA A 75 1.70 11.58 -7.16
CA ALA A 75 2.98 12.00 -6.61
C ALA A 75 4.16 11.39 -7.40
N PRO A 76 5.37 11.98 -7.31
CA PRO A 76 6.63 11.42 -7.86
C PRO A 76 7.07 10.12 -7.15
N VAL A 77 6.11 9.34 -6.64
CA VAL A 77 6.33 8.05 -5.98
C VAL A 77 6.89 7.04 -6.98
N LEU A 78 6.46 7.12 -8.25
CA LEU A 78 6.89 6.21 -9.29
C LEU A 78 8.03 6.82 -10.11
N HIS A 79 9.25 6.39 -9.82
CA HIS A 79 10.40 6.66 -10.66
C HIS A 79 10.29 5.87 -11.98
N HIS A 80 10.87 6.42 -13.04
CA HIS A 80 11.00 5.69 -14.29
C HIS A 80 11.93 4.49 -14.10
N TRP A 81 11.64 3.41 -14.82
CA TRP A 81 12.54 2.26 -14.88
C TRP A 81 13.88 2.70 -15.50
N GLU A 82 14.96 2.36 -14.82
CA GLU A 82 16.34 2.53 -15.30
C GLU A 82 16.99 1.14 -15.40
N PRO A 83 17.49 0.74 -16.58
CA PRO A 83 18.26 -0.49 -16.72
C PRO A 83 19.46 -0.52 -15.77
N ASP A 84 19.87 -1.73 -15.37
CA ASP A 84 21.08 -2.01 -14.58
C ASP A 84 21.13 -1.40 -13.17
N ARG A 85 20.02 -0.83 -12.69
CA ARG A 85 19.89 -0.40 -11.29
C ARG A 85 19.48 -1.57 -10.39
N PRO A 86 20.02 -1.67 -9.16
CA PRO A 86 19.55 -2.63 -8.18
C PRO A 86 18.05 -2.42 -7.90
N LEU A 87 17.32 -3.53 -7.89
CA LEU A 87 15.90 -3.59 -7.56
C LEU A 87 15.71 -4.19 -6.17
N THR A 88 14.78 -3.61 -5.42
CA THR A 88 14.34 -4.13 -4.13
C THR A 88 12.84 -4.41 -4.20
N VAL A 89 12.45 -5.62 -3.81
CA VAL A 89 11.06 -5.99 -3.62
C VAL A 89 10.76 -6.05 -2.13
N GLU A 90 9.79 -5.25 -1.70
CA GLU A 90 9.26 -5.29 -0.34
C GLU A 90 7.83 -5.83 -0.40
N THR A 91 7.52 -6.84 0.40
CA THR A 91 6.19 -7.46 0.44
C THR A 91 5.59 -7.36 1.83
N ASP A 92 4.26 -7.37 1.88
CA ASP A 92 3.49 -7.40 3.12
C ASP A 92 2.24 -8.24 2.90
N ALA A 93 1.81 -8.95 3.94
CA ALA A 93 0.59 -9.72 3.93
C ALA A 93 -0.30 -9.41 5.13
N SER A 94 -1.61 -9.38 4.86
CA SER A 94 -2.65 -9.22 5.87
C SER A 94 -3.60 -10.41 5.84
N ASP A 95 -4.56 -10.42 6.78
CA ASP A 95 -5.61 -11.45 6.83
C ASP A 95 -6.40 -11.58 5.51
N TYR A 96 -6.46 -10.51 4.69
CA TYR A 96 -7.35 -10.42 3.53
C TYR A 96 -6.66 -10.09 2.21
N ALA A 97 -5.42 -9.63 2.24
CA ALA A 97 -4.75 -9.14 1.04
C ALA A 97 -3.24 -9.28 1.18
N ILE A 98 -2.59 -9.46 0.04
CA ILE A 98 -1.14 -9.37 -0.12
C ILE A 98 -0.81 -8.11 -0.90
N ALA A 99 0.36 -7.55 -0.64
CA ALA A 99 0.89 -6.40 -1.35
C ALA A 99 2.39 -6.54 -1.53
N GLY A 100 2.91 -5.82 -2.52
CA GLY A 100 4.34 -5.58 -2.61
C GLY A 100 4.68 -4.42 -3.53
N ILE A 101 5.92 -3.98 -3.40
CA ILE A 101 6.46 -2.80 -4.06
C ILE A 101 7.77 -3.16 -4.69
N LEU A 102 7.93 -2.76 -5.95
CA LEU A 102 9.20 -2.78 -6.64
C LEU A 102 9.80 -1.38 -6.56
N SER A 103 11.01 -1.27 -6.02
CA SER A 103 11.76 -0.02 -5.95
C SER A 103 13.10 -0.16 -6.67
N LEU A 104 13.57 0.91 -7.30
CA LEU A 104 14.98 1.02 -7.70
C LEU A 104 15.78 1.74 -6.61
N THR A 105 17.07 1.44 -6.54
CA THR A 105 18.03 2.27 -5.82
C THR A 105 18.55 3.37 -6.77
N THR A 106 18.29 4.63 -6.44
CA THR A 106 18.79 5.79 -7.21
C THR A 106 20.29 6.00 -7.04
N GLU A 107 20.88 6.92 -7.83
CA GLU A 107 22.29 7.32 -7.67
C GLU A 107 22.61 7.87 -6.27
N SER A 108 21.65 8.50 -5.61
CA SER A 108 21.79 8.97 -4.22
C SER A 108 21.74 7.84 -3.20
N GLY A 109 21.51 6.59 -3.61
CA GLY A 109 21.35 5.43 -2.74
C GLY A 109 19.94 5.33 -2.11
N GLU A 110 18.98 6.13 -2.56
CA GLU A 110 17.62 6.10 -2.03
C GLU A 110 16.73 5.12 -2.78
N LEU A 111 15.85 4.43 -2.05
CA LEU A 111 14.82 3.60 -2.67
C LEU A 111 13.69 4.47 -3.21
N HIS A 112 13.47 4.35 -4.52
CA HIS A 112 12.38 4.99 -5.24
C HIS A 112 11.45 3.92 -5.83
N PRO A 113 10.17 3.91 -5.46
CA PRO A 113 9.20 2.96 -6.01
C PRO A 113 9.06 3.11 -7.52
N ILE A 114 8.86 2.02 -8.24
CA ILE A 114 8.66 1.99 -9.70
C ILE A 114 7.45 1.16 -10.12
N ALA A 115 6.92 0.32 -9.24
CA ALA A 115 5.65 -0.37 -9.40
C ALA A 115 5.07 -0.81 -8.05
N PHE A 116 3.73 -0.93 -7.99
CA PHE A 116 3.00 -1.50 -6.88
C PHE A 116 2.17 -2.70 -7.34
N HIS A 117 2.10 -3.72 -6.49
CA HIS A 117 1.23 -4.87 -6.67
C HIS A 117 0.42 -5.09 -5.39
N SER A 118 -0.85 -5.43 -5.54
CA SER A 118 -1.67 -5.91 -4.43
C SER A 118 -2.81 -6.75 -4.98
N ARG A 119 -3.25 -7.70 -4.15
CA ARG A 119 -4.33 -8.60 -4.50
C ARG A 119 -5.06 -9.01 -3.23
N THR A 120 -6.40 -9.00 -3.29
CA THR A 120 -7.23 -9.59 -2.24
C THR A 120 -7.12 -11.11 -2.30
N LEU A 121 -6.96 -11.74 -1.14
CA LEU A 121 -6.96 -13.19 -0.97
C LEU A 121 -8.38 -13.73 -1.18
N THR A 122 -8.49 -14.88 -1.83
CA THR A 122 -9.79 -15.48 -2.15
C THR A 122 -9.83 -16.98 -1.84
N GLY A 123 -11.01 -17.50 -1.51
CA GLY A 123 -11.21 -18.93 -1.30
C GLY A 123 -10.30 -19.49 -0.22
N ALA A 124 -9.50 -20.50 -0.58
CA ALA A 124 -8.60 -21.18 0.34
C ALA A 124 -7.49 -20.26 0.91
N GLU A 125 -7.07 -19.24 0.16
CA GLU A 125 -5.96 -18.35 0.57
C GLU A 125 -6.27 -17.53 1.81
N LEU A 126 -7.56 -17.26 2.07
CA LEU A 126 -8.00 -16.57 3.29
C LEU A 126 -7.67 -17.38 4.56
N ASN A 127 -7.62 -18.71 4.43
CA ASN A 127 -7.36 -19.64 5.52
C ASN A 127 -5.87 -19.97 5.69
N TYR A 128 -4.98 -19.40 4.87
CA TYR A 128 -3.55 -19.58 5.03
C TYR A 128 -3.05 -18.97 6.35
N ASP A 129 -2.05 -19.62 6.94
CA ASP A 129 -1.34 -19.04 8.09
C ASP A 129 -0.53 -17.82 7.65
N THR A 130 -0.16 -16.96 8.61
CA THR A 130 0.54 -15.70 8.31
C THR A 130 1.80 -15.94 7.47
N HIS A 131 2.61 -16.94 7.80
CA HIS A 131 3.84 -17.24 7.06
C HIS A 131 3.59 -17.65 5.61
N ASP A 132 2.52 -18.40 5.35
CA ASP A 132 2.13 -18.80 4.00
C ASP A 132 1.61 -17.61 3.18
N LYS A 133 0.90 -16.67 3.84
CA LYS A 133 0.45 -15.42 3.21
C LYS A 133 1.62 -14.51 2.85
N GLU A 134 2.63 -14.41 3.72
CA GLU A 134 3.87 -13.69 3.43
C GLU A 134 4.63 -14.31 2.25
N LEU A 135 4.76 -15.65 2.24
CA LEU A 135 5.41 -16.34 1.12
C LEU A 135 4.63 -16.18 -0.19
N LEU A 136 3.30 -16.21 -0.13
CA LEU A 136 2.43 -15.95 -1.28
C LEU A 136 2.61 -14.52 -1.81
N ALA A 137 2.78 -13.53 -0.93
CA ALA A 137 3.07 -12.15 -1.33
C ALA A 137 4.39 -12.06 -2.12
N ILE A 138 5.45 -12.70 -1.62
CA ILE A 138 6.74 -12.81 -2.32
C ILE A 138 6.55 -13.46 -3.69
N PHE A 139 5.95 -14.65 -3.73
CA PHE A 139 5.74 -15.40 -4.97
C PHE A 139 4.98 -14.58 -6.02
N GLU A 140 3.89 -13.90 -5.62
CA GLU A 140 3.08 -13.10 -6.54
C GLU A 140 3.81 -11.87 -7.08
N CYS A 141 4.65 -11.22 -6.26
CA CYS A 141 5.49 -10.12 -6.73
C CYS A 141 6.51 -10.58 -7.78
N PHE A 142 7.21 -11.69 -7.55
CA PHE A 142 8.14 -12.29 -8.53
C PHE A 142 7.44 -12.84 -9.78
N ARG A 143 6.17 -13.21 -9.68
CA ARG A 143 5.37 -13.61 -10.85
C ARG A 143 4.92 -12.41 -11.69
N THR A 144 4.78 -11.24 -11.06
CA THR A 144 4.25 -10.02 -11.69
C THR A 144 5.33 -9.21 -12.41
N TRP A 145 6.56 -9.18 -11.89
CA TRP A 145 7.68 -8.40 -12.41
C TRP A 145 8.86 -9.31 -12.77
#